data_AF-A0A950YV46-F1
#
_entry.id   AF-A0A950YV46-F1
#
_cell.length_a   1.000
_cell.length_b   1.000
_cell.length_c   1.000
_cell.angle_alpha   90.00
_cell.angle_beta   90.00
_cell.angle_gamma   90.00
#
_symmetry.space_group_name_H-M   'P 1'
#
loop_
_entity.id
_entity.type
_entity.pdbx_description
1 polymer ?
#
loop_
_entity_poly.entity_id
_entity_poly.type
_entity_poly.pdbx_seq_one_letter_code
_entity_poly.pdbx_strand_id
1 'polypeptide(L)'
;MILPQIQIARAHWLLGALFLAIVLEEYVPLIGRDGRVARSRSLVVPWALIVAAGGVWATVVFADVVHDMLVHFLWGDVLFAAGSLELARRRGVYDRPWLDGVLPLTFLSCGVLFMIHVLIDPSGQGVHWHLAMGLLLIAAGILDLVRVRRRRASLIPLVLLPLAGFALALIAIPVAAAS
;
A
#
# COMPACT_ATOMS: atom_id res chain seq x y z
N MET A 1 -6.11 -27.31 -10.95
CA MET A 1 -5.06 -26.28 -10.82
C MET A 1 -5.44 -25.24 -9.75
N ILE A 2 -5.86 -25.70 -8.55
CA ILE A 2 -6.56 -24.86 -7.54
C ILE A 2 -5.60 -24.33 -6.46
N LEU A 3 -4.52 -25.08 -6.17
CA LEU A 3 -3.58 -24.76 -5.09
C LEU A 3 -2.81 -23.44 -5.30
N PRO A 4 -2.30 -23.13 -6.51
CA PRO A 4 -1.59 -21.86 -6.76
C PRO A 4 -2.54 -20.66 -6.59
N GLN A 5 -3.79 -20.77 -7.05
CA GLN A 5 -4.79 -19.71 -6.98
C GLN A 5 -5.17 -19.36 -5.54
N ILE A 6 -5.30 -20.36 -4.66
CA ILE A 6 -5.57 -20.13 -3.22
C ILE A 6 -4.38 -19.41 -2.56
N GLN A 7 -3.14 -19.75 -2.93
CA GLN A 7 -1.94 -19.11 -2.39
C GLN A 7 -1.83 -17.65 -2.84
N ILE A 8 -2.11 -17.37 -4.11
CA ILE A 8 -2.15 -16.02 -4.68
C ILE A 8 -3.24 -15.19 -3.99
N ALA A 9 -4.46 -15.71 -3.86
CA ALA A 9 -5.53 -15.01 -3.13
C ALA A 9 -5.13 -14.70 -1.68
N ARG A 10 -4.52 -15.66 -0.96
CA ARG A 10 -4.04 -15.44 0.41
C ARG A 10 -2.96 -14.36 0.49
N ALA A 11 -2.05 -14.28 -0.49
CA ALA A 11 -1.05 -13.22 -0.56
C ALA A 11 -1.70 -11.84 -0.70
N HIS A 12 -2.72 -11.72 -1.56
CA HIS A 12 -3.51 -10.48 -1.71
C HIS A 12 -4.23 -10.08 -0.43
N TRP A 13 -4.82 -11.05 0.30
CA TRP A 13 -5.45 -10.81 1.60
C TRP A 13 -4.46 -10.33 2.67
N LEU A 14 -3.26 -10.93 2.71
CA LEU A 14 -2.18 -10.50 3.59
C LEU A 14 -1.71 -9.08 3.28
N LEU A 15 -1.52 -8.75 2.00
CA LEU A 15 -1.19 -7.39 1.58
C LEU A 15 -2.29 -6.38 1.95
N GLY A 16 -3.55 -6.75 1.76
CA GLY A 16 -4.69 -5.93 2.19
C GLY A 16 -4.69 -5.69 3.70
N ALA A 17 -4.46 -6.72 4.50
CA ALA A 17 -4.39 -6.60 5.96
C ALA A 17 -3.22 -5.73 6.44
N LEU A 18 -2.05 -5.84 5.79
CA LEU A 18 -0.89 -5.00 6.09
C LEU A 18 -1.14 -3.54 5.70
N PHE A 19 -1.80 -3.31 4.56
CA PHE A 19 -2.24 -1.97 4.18
C PHE A 19 -3.23 -1.39 5.19
N LEU A 20 -4.22 -2.18 5.64
CA LEU A 20 -5.15 -1.77 6.69
C LEU A 20 -4.41 -1.41 7.98
N ALA A 21 -3.41 -2.18 8.39
CA ALA A 21 -2.60 -1.87 9.58
C ALA A 21 -1.89 -0.52 9.45
N ILE A 22 -1.32 -0.22 8.29
CA ILE A 22 -0.69 1.09 7.99
C ILE A 22 -1.73 2.22 8.07
N VAL A 23 -2.93 2.00 7.51
CA VAL A 23 -4.01 2.98 7.55
C VAL A 23 -4.50 3.23 8.99
N LEU A 24 -4.73 2.16 9.75
CA LEU A 24 -5.16 2.25 11.15
C LEU A 24 -4.12 2.94 12.03
N GLU A 25 -2.83 2.77 11.75
CA GLU A 25 -1.80 3.33 12.61
C GLU A 25 -1.42 4.78 12.26
N GLU A 26 -1.29 5.12 10.97
CA GLU A 26 -0.83 6.45 10.58
C GLU A 26 -1.96 7.44 10.38
N TYR A 27 -3.13 6.94 9.99
CA TYR A 27 -4.20 7.79 9.49
C TYR A 27 -5.36 7.91 10.48
N VAL A 28 -5.74 6.85 11.22
CA VAL A 28 -6.79 6.96 12.26
C VAL A 28 -6.44 7.95 13.38
N PRO A 29 -5.21 8.01 13.91
CA PRO A 29 -4.87 8.98 14.97
C PRO A 29 -4.89 10.45 14.52
N LEU A 30 -5.05 10.72 13.23
CA LEU A 30 -5.26 12.06 12.68
C LEU A 30 -6.72 12.51 12.77
N ILE A 31 -7.65 11.58 12.99
CA ILE A 31 -9.08 11.82 13.18
C ILE A 31 -9.27 12.20 14.66
N GLY A 32 -9.16 13.49 14.98
CA GLY A 32 -9.42 14.01 16.33
C GLY A 32 -8.28 14.77 17.00
N ARG A 33 -7.10 14.89 16.35
CA ARG A 33 -6.08 15.87 16.73
C ARG A 33 -6.20 17.11 15.85
N ASP A 34 -6.05 18.30 16.43
CA ASP A 34 -6.09 19.63 15.79
C ASP A 34 -4.98 19.88 14.73
N GLY A 35 -4.75 18.94 13.82
CA GLY A 35 -3.70 19.00 12.81
C GLY A 35 -2.27 18.96 13.36
N ARG A 36 -2.07 18.84 14.69
CA ARG A 36 -0.74 18.70 15.27
C ARG A 36 -0.23 17.28 15.11
N VAL A 37 0.69 17.16 14.15
CA VAL A 37 1.38 15.93 13.78
C VAL A 37 2.35 15.55 14.90
N ALA A 38 1.91 14.74 15.86
CA ALA A 38 2.82 13.83 16.53
C ALA A 38 3.08 12.68 15.55
N ARG A 39 4.11 12.80 14.70
CA ARG A 39 4.52 11.67 13.84
C ARG A 39 4.81 10.49 14.75
N SER A 40 4.15 9.37 14.49
CA SER A 40 4.28 8.18 15.31
C SER A 40 5.74 7.73 15.37
N ARG A 41 6.25 7.46 16.56
CA ARG A 41 7.51 6.72 16.76
C ARG A 41 7.30 5.20 16.60
N SER A 42 6.08 4.77 16.32
CA SER A 42 5.77 3.35 16.17
C SER A 42 6.60 2.72 15.06
N LEU A 43 6.99 1.47 15.24
CA LEU A 43 7.74 0.73 14.23
C LEU A 43 6.86 -0.17 13.36
N VAL A 44 5.55 -0.20 13.61
CA VAL A 44 4.63 -1.13 12.95
C VAL A 44 4.51 -0.83 11.45
N VAL A 45 4.31 0.42 11.01
CA VAL A 45 4.33 0.78 9.58
C VAL A 45 5.61 0.36 8.83
N PRO A 46 6.84 0.71 9.29
CA PRO A 46 8.05 0.24 8.62
C PRO A 46 8.14 -1.29 8.54
N TRP A 47 7.77 -2.00 9.60
CA TRP A 47 7.75 -3.46 9.59
C TRP A 47 6.66 -4.05 8.69
N ALA A 48 5.48 -3.43 8.64
CA ALA A 48 4.40 -3.85 7.76
C ALA A 48 4.82 -3.75 6.29
N LEU A 49 5.55 -2.69 5.91
CA LEU A 49 6.13 -2.54 4.58
C LEU A 49 7.18 -3.60 4.27
N ILE A 50 8.09 -3.90 5.20
CA ILE A 50 9.13 -4.93 5.03
C ILE A 50 8.51 -6.33 4.91
N VAL A 51 7.52 -6.65 5.74
CA VAL A 51 6.81 -7.94 5.68
C VAL A 51 6.00 -8.06 4.38
N ALA A 52 5.34 -6.98 3.96
CA ALA A 52 4.64 -6.93 2.68
C ALA A 52 5.62 -7.17 1.52
N ALA A 53 6.81 -6.55 1.53
CA ALA A 53 7.85 -6.78 0.52
C ALA A 53 8.23 -8.26 0.42
N GLY A 54 8.46 -8.93 1.56
CA GLY A 54 8.71 -10.36 1.60
C GLY A 54 7.57 -11.19 0.99
N GLY A 55 6.31 -10.82 1.26
CA GLY A 55 5.14 -11.44 0.66
C GLY A 55 5.06 -11.26 -0.86
N VAL A 56 5.35 -10.06 -1.37
CA VAL A 56 5.36 -9.76 -2.81
C VAL A 56 6.53 -10.48 -3.51
N TRP A 57 7.73 -10.52 -2.93
CA TRP A 57 8.82 -11.32 -3.53
C TRP A 57 8.51 -12.81 -3.56
N ALA A 58 7.75 -13.32 -2.58
CA ALA A 58 7.33 -14.72 -2.61
C ALA A 58 6.45 -15.03 -3.84
N THR A 59 5.64 -14.07 -4.32
CA THR A 59 4.83 -14.29 -5.54
C THR A 59 5.67 -14.35 -6.80
N VAL A 60 6.83 -13.69 -6.84
CA VAL A 60 7.81 -13.81 -7.96
C VAL A 60 8.27 -15.26 -8.14
N VAL A 61 8.41 -16.02 -7.06
CA VAL A 61 8.83 -17.43 -7.09
C VAL A 61 7.77 -18.33 -7.74
N PHE A 62 6.50 -17.93 -7.67
CA PHE A 62 5.37 -18.68 -8.21
C PHE A 62 4.82 -18.11 -9.52
N ALA A 63 5.44 -17.06 -10.06
CA ALA A 63 5.00 -16.43 -11.29
C ALA A 63 5.56 -17.19 -12.50
N ASP A 64 4.66 -17.61 -13.38
CA ASP A 64 4.99 -18.38 -14.58
C ASP A 64 5.27 -17.49 -15.80
N VAL A 65 5.15 -16.17 -15.64
CA VAL A 65 5.28 -15.19 -16.73
C VAL A 65 6.22 -14.05 -16.34
N VAL A 66 7.17 -13.73 -17.23
CA VAL A 66 8.27 -12.78 -16.98
C VAL A 66 7.80 -11.39 -16.56
N HIS A 67 6.76 -10.85 -17.19
CA HIS A 67 6.27 -9.52 -16.82
C HIS A 67 5.67 -9.50 -15.41
N ASP A 68 5.00 -10.58 -15.00
CA ASP A 68 4.40 -10.71 -13.68
C ASP A 68 5.48 -10.80 -12.60
N MET A 69 6.55 -11.58 -12.88
CA MET A 69 7.76 -11.61 -12.06
C MET A 69 8.38 -10.22 -11.89
N LEU A 70 8.52 -9.46 -12.98
CA LEU A 70 9.14 -8.13 -12.96
C LEU A 70 8.32 -7.12 -12.15
N VAL A 71 6.99 -7.09 -12.33
CA VAL A 71 6.10 -6.18 -11.60
C VAL A 71 6.13 -6.48 -10.10
N HIS A 72 6.02 -7.75 -9.72
CA HIS A 72 6.09 -8.16 -8.31
C HIS A 72 7.47 -7.92 -7.71
N PHE A 73 8.55 -8.19 -8.44
CA PHE A 73 9.90 -7.91 -7.96
C PHE A 73 10.10 -6.43 -7.66
N LEU A 74 9.75 -5.56 -8.62
CA LEU A 74 9.84 -4.10 -8.47
C LEU A 74 8.96 -3.59 -7.32
N TRP A 75 7.77 -4.17 -7.16
CA TRP A 75 6.88 -3.81 -6.07
C TRP A 75 7.45 -4.20 -4.71
N GLY A 76 8.02 -5.40 -4.57
CA GLY A 76 8.73 -5.84 -3.36
C GLY A 76 9.86 -4.88 -3.00
N ASP A 77 10.68 -4.49 -3.97
CA ASP A 77 11.80 -3.55 -3.77
C ASP A 77 11.34 -2.19 -3.27
N VAL A 78 10.28 -1.63 -3.87
CA VAL A 78 9.68 -0.35 -3.45
C VAL A 78 9.23 -0.42 -1.99
N LEU A 79 8.54 -1.49 -1.60
CA LEU A 79 8.06 -1.69 -0.23
C LEU A 79 9.22 -1.86 0.76
N PHE A 80 10.23 -2.65 0.40
CA PHE A 80 11.39 -2.88 1.27
C PHE A 80 12.21 -1.62 1.47
N ALA A 81 12.47 -0.86 0.40
CA ALA A 81 13.21 0.40 0.47
C ALA A 81 12.45 1.42 1.32
N ALA A 82 11.14 1.55 1.12
CA ALA A 82 10.29 2.44 1.89
C ALA A 82 10.26 2.07 3.38
N GLY A 83 10.05 0.78 3.69
CA GLY A 83 10.06 0.28 5.06
C GLY A 83 11.41 0.50 5.76
N SER A 84 12.51 0.28 5.05
CA SER A 84 13.87 0.50 5.57
C SER A 84 14.16 1.98 5.84
N LEU A 85 13.79 2.86 4.89
CA LEU A 85 13.94 4.32 5.03
C LEU A 85 13.08 4.86 6.18
N GLU A 86 11.83 4.40 6.29
CA GLU A 86 10.91 4.79 7.34
C GLU A 86 11.37 4.28 8.71
N LEU A 87 11.93 3.06 8.78
CA LEU A 87 12.53 2.51 9.99
C LEU A 87 13.74 3.34 10.45
N ALA A 88 14.63 3.67 9.51
CA ALA A 88 15.80 4.49 9.79
C ALA A 88 15.41 5.91 10.24
N ARG A 89 14.41 6.51 9.59
CA ARG A 89 13.83 7.81 9.97
C ARG A 89 13.26 7.78 11.39
N ARG A 90 12.44 6.78 11.73
CA ARG A 90 11.79 6.67 13.05
C ARG A 90 12.77 6.35 14.18
N ARG A 91 13.89 5.69 13.86
CA ARG A 91 15.02 5.48 14.79
C ARG A 91 15.94 6.70 14.93
N GLY A 92 15.69 7.79 14.20
CA GLY A 92 16.51 9.00 14.24
C GLY A 92 17.87 8.87 13.55
N VAL A 93 18.06 7.85 12.71
CA VAL A 93 19.31 7.66 11.94
C VAL A 93 19.41 8.71 10.84
N TYR A 94 18.28 9.08 10.23
CA TYR A 94 18.21 10.14 9.24
C TYR A 94 17.19 11.20 9.65
N ASP A 95 17.64 12.45 9.71
CA ASP A 95 16.80 13.61 10.01
C ASP A 95 16.80 14.60 8.84
N ARG A 96 16.22 14.16 7.72
CA ARG A 96 16.13 14.96 6.49
C ARG A 96 14.67 15.26 6.15
N PRO A 97 14.31 16.54 5.88
CA PRO A 97 12.92 16.92 5.58
C PRO A 97 12.29 16.23 4.36
N TRP A 98 13.10 15.77 3.40
CA TRP A 98 12.60 15.06 2.22
C TRP A 98 12.07 13.66 2.55
N LEU A 99 12.45 13.08 3.70
CA LEU A 99 11.97 11.76 4.12
C LEU A 99 10.46 11.74 4.41
N ASP A 100 9.87 12.92 4.62
CA ASP A 100 8.43 13.11 4.75
C ASP A 100 7.67 12.68 3.49
N GLY A 101 8.36 12.67 2.34
CA GLY A 101 7.82 12.23 1.07
C GLY A 101 7.89 10.72 0.83
N VAL A 102 8.55 9.94 1.68
CA VAL A 102 8.78 8.50 1.44
C VAL A 102 7.45 7.75 1.31
N LEU A 103 6.60 7.79 2.34
CA LEU A 103 5.31 7.10 2.33
C LEU A 103 4.38 7.52 1.18
N PRO A 104 4.14 8.82 0.89
CA PRO A 104 3.29 9.19 -0.24
C PRO A 104 3.86 8.73 -1.59
N LEU A 105 5.19 8.79 -1.77
CA LEU A 105 5.82 8.30 -2.99
C LEU A 105 5.72 6.77 -3.09
N THR A 106 5.86 6.04 -1.99
CA THR A 106 5.66 4.59 -1.96
C THR A 106 4.25 4.21 -2.39
N PHE A 107 3.23 4.91 -1.89
CA PHE A 107 1.84 4.67 -2.28
C PHE A 107 1.62 4.99 -3.76
N LEU A 108 2.11 6.12 -4.25
CA LEU A 108 2.06 6.45 -5.68
C LEU A 108 2.71 5.36 -6.55
N SER A 109 3.93 4.95 -6.20
CA SER A 109 4.69 3.93 -6.94
C SER A 109 3.97 2.58 -6.94
N CYS A 110 3.51 2.11 -5.77
CA CYS A 110 2.74 0.88 -5.69
C CYS A 110 1.45 0.97 -6.52
N GLY A 111 0.73 2.08 -6.42
CA GLY A 111 -0.51 2.28 -7.18
C GLY A 111 -0.31 2.31 -8.70
N VAL A 112 0.81 2.87 -9.18
CA VAL A 112 1.20 2.80 -10.59
C VAL A 112 1.53 1.37 -11.01
N LEU A 113 2.25 0.60 -10.19
CA LEU A 113 2.56 -0.80 -10.48
C LEU A 113 1.28 -1.65 -10.59
N PHE A 114 0.29 -1.39 -9.74
CA PHE A 114 -1.05 -1.97 -9.85
C PHE A 114 -1.74 -1.65 -11.19
N MET A 115 -1.65 -0.40 -11.66
CA MET A 115 -2.22 -0.02 -12.97
C MET A 115 -1.48 -0.71 -14.12
N ILE A 116 -0.16 -0.80 -14.05
CA ILE A 116 0.66 -1.51 -15.04
C ILE A 116 0.27 -2.98 -15.10
N HIS A 117 0.07 -3.62 -13.95
CA HIS A 117 -0.39 -5.02 -13.86
C HIS A 117 -1.73 -5.22 -14.58
N VAL A 118 -2.71 -4.35 -14.32
CA VAL A 118 -4.03 -4.34 -15.00
C VAL A 118 -3.92 -4.14 -16.51
N LEU A 119 -3.01 -3.27 -16.97
CA LEU A 119 -2.82 -3.00 -18.40
C LEU A 119 -2.19 -4.18 -19.15
N ILE A 120 -1.34 -4.95 -18.46
CA ILE A 120 -0.64 -6.09 -19.05
C ILE A 120 -1.53 -7.34 -19.08
N ASP A 121 -2.35 -7.56 -18.04
CA ASP A 121 -3.34 -8.65 -18.00
C ASP A 121 -4.74 -8.13 -17.63
N PRO A 122 -5.46 -7.51 -18.59
CA PRO A 122 -6.79 -6.92 -18.34
C PRO A 122 -7.89 -7.96 -18.11
N SER A 123 -7.64 -9.22 -18.46
CA SER A 123 -8.53 -10.36 -18.21
C SER A 123 -8.14 -11.19 -16.98
N GLY A 124 -7.09 -10.77 -16.27
CA GLY A 124 -6.53 -11.51 -15.15
C GLY A 124 -7.50 -11.65 -13.98
N GLN A 125 -7.37 -12.77 -13.26
CA GLN A 125 -8.11 -12.94 -12.01
C GLN A 125 -7.70 -11.86 -11.01
N GLY A 126 -8.68 -11.15 -10.46
CA GLY A 126 -8.43 -10.05 -9.51
C GLY A 126 -8.12 -8.71 -10.18
N VAL A 127 -8.33 -8.53 -11.50
CA VAL A 127 -8.16 -7.24 -12.18
C VAL A 127 -8.91 -6.09 -11.49
N HIS A 128 -10.14 -6.32 -11.04
CA HIS A 128 -10.94 -5.32 -10.32
C HIS A 128 -10.33 -4.96 -8.96
N TRP A 129 -9.72 -5.93 -8.29
CA TRP A 129 -9.01 -5.69 -7.03
C TRP A 129 -7.75 -4.86 -7.28
N HIS A 130 -6.96 -5.21 -8.29
CA HIS A 130 -5.76 -4.48 -8.66
C HIS A 130 -6.08 -3.04 -9.07
N LEU A 131 -7.15 -2.84 -9.85
CA LEU A 131 -7.64 -1.53 -10.23
C LEU A 131 -8.06 -0.71 -9.00
N ALA A 132 -8.90 -1.29 -8.12
CA ALA A 132 -9.38 -0.60 -6.93
C ALA A 132 -8.23 -0.23 -5.99
N MET A 133 -7.34 -1.17 -5.68
CA MET A 133 -6.19 -0.92 -4.82
C MET A 133 -5.21 0.08 -5.42
N GLY A 134 -4.93 -0.01 -6.72
CA GLY A 134 -4.02 0.92 -7.36
C GLY A 134 -4.55 2.35 -7.37
N LEU A 135 -5.85 2.55 -7.62
CA LEU A 135 -6.49 3.86 -7.54
C LEU A 135 -6.48 4.41 -6.10
N LEU A 136 -6.72 3.55 -5.10
CA LEU A 136 -6.68 3.95 -3.70
C LEU A 136 -5.28 4.37 -3.26
N LEU A 137 -4.25 3.64 -3.67
CA LEU A 137 -2.86 3.96 -3.40
C LEU A 137 -2.44 5.26 -4.08
N ILE A 138 -2.84 5.48 -5.34
CA ILE A 138 -2.60 6.76 -6.03
C ILE A 138 -3.29 7.91 -5.29
N ALA A 139 -4.57 7.76 -4.96
CA ALA A 139 -5.31 8.78 -4.24
C ALA A 139 -4.67 9.08 -2.88
N ALA A 140 -4.36 8.06 -2.09
CA ALA A 140 -3.69 8.22 -0.79
C ALA A 140 -2.34 8.94 -0.92
N GLY A 141 -1.53 8.53 -1.90
CA GLY A 141 -0.22 9.13 -2.15
C GLY A 141 -0.30 10.60 -2.57
N ILE A 142 -1.23 10.95 -3.48
CA ILE A 142 -1.46 12.35 -3.89
C ILE A 142 -1.90 13.19 -2.68
N LEU A 143 -2.84 12.68 -1.90
CA LEU A 143 -3.41 13.39 -0.75
C LEU A 143 -2.35 13.65 0.32
N ASP A 144 -1.52 12.66 0.62
CA ASP A 144 -0.48 12.79 1.63
C ASP A 144 0.71 13.62 1.09
N LEU A 145 0.99 13.62 -0.22
CA LEU A 145 1.94 14.55 -0.84
C LEU A 145 1.47 16.01 -0.72
N VAL A 146 0.18 16.26 -1.01
CA VAL A 146 -0.45 17.58 -0.83
C VAL A 146 -0.39 18.01 0.64
N ARG A 147 -0.62 17.08 1.57
CA ARG A 147 -0.49 17.31 3.02
C ARG A 147 0.92 17.74 3.41
N VAL A 148 1.93 16.96 3.02
CA VAL A 148 3.35 17.22 3.30
C VAL A 148 3.72 18.61 2.77
N ARG A 149 3.26 18.97 1.57
CA ARG A 149 3.51 20.28 0.96
C ARG A 149 2.78 21.43 1.65
N ARG A 150 1.55 21.23 2.14
CA ARG A 150 0.70 22.31 2.65
C ARG A 150 0.78 22.55 4.16
N ARG A 151 1.43 21.68 4.96
CA ARG A 151 1.73 21.80 6.41
C ARG A 151 0.61 22.24 7.40
N ARG A 152 -0.57 22.70 6.95
CA ARG A 152 -1.63 23.34 7.76
C ARG A 152 -3.06 22.90 7.42
N ALA A 153 -3.29 22.04 6.44
CA ALA A 153 -4.65 21.65 6.06
C ALA A 153 -5.15 20.47 6.91
N SER A 154 -6.29 20.65 7.58
CA SER A 154 -7.07 19.54 8.14
C SER A 154 -7.63 18.72 6.99
N LEU A 155 -6.99 17.58 6.70
CA LEU A 155 -7.39 16.65 5.64
C LEU A 155 -8.16 15.44 6.21
N ILE A 156 -8.78 15.60 7.38
CA ILE A 156 -9.57 14.57 8.09
C ILE A 156 -10.58 13.85 7.18
N PRO A 157 -11.29 14.51 6.23
CA PRO A 157 -12.22 13.80 5.33
C PRO A 157 -11.52 12.90 4.30
N LEU A 158 -10.27 13.20 3.96
CA LEU A 158 -9.50 12.55 2.89
C LEU A 158 -8.71 11.33 3.39
N VAL A 159 -8.40 11.30 4.67
CA VAL A 159 -7.81 10.15 5.41
C VAL A 159 -8.77 8.95 5.45
N LEU A 160 -10.08 9.21 5.38
CA LEU A 160 -11.11 8.17 5.38
C LEU A 160 -11.34 7.53 4.00
N LEU A 161 -10.86 8.15 2.92
CA LEU A 161 -11.04 7.61 1.55
C LEU A 161 -10.32 6.28 1.33
N PRO A 162 -9.06 6.09 1.75
CA PRO A 162 -8.38 4.80 1.69
C PRO A 162 -9.08 3.72 2.51
N LEU A 163 -9.60 4.09 3.70
CA LEU A 163 -10.37 3.21 4.58
C LEU A 163 -11.72 2.80 3.97
N ALA A 164 -12.46 3.76 3.40
CA ALA A 164 -13.73 3.54 2.73
C ALA A 164 -13.55 2.71 1.46
N GLY A 165 -12.51 2.98 0.67
CA GLY A 165 -12.18 2.20 -0.51
C GLY A 165 -11.68 0.80 -0.19
N PHE A 166 -10.93 0.63 0.89
CA PHE A 166 -10.54 -0.69 1.38
C PHE A 166 -11.74 -1.48 1.90
N ALA A 167 -12.65 -0.84 2.65
CA ALA A 167 -13.90 -1.45 3.08
C ALA A 167 -14.79 -1.85 1.88
N LEU A 168 -14.87 -1.01 0.84
CA LEU A 168 -15.57 -1.32 -0.41
C LEU A 168 -14.89 -2.48 -1.16
N ALA A 169 -13.56 -2.52 -1.22
CA ALA A 169 -12.82 -3.62 -1.81
C ALA A 169 -13.06 -4.94 -1.04
N LEU A 170 -13.05 -4.92 0.29
CA LEU A 170 -13.38 -6.07 1.14
C LEU A 170 -14.79 -6.61 0.92
N ILE A 171 -15.76 -5.73 0.64
CA ILE A 171 -17.14 -6.12 0.33
C ILE A 171 -17.27 -6.69 -1.09
N ALA A 172 -16.50 -6.18 -2.05
CA ALA A 172 -16.57 -6.60 -3.45
C ALA A 172 -15.89 -7.96 -3.74
N ILE A 173 -14.83 -8.31 -2.99
CA ILE A 173 -14.02 -9.54 -3.24
C ILE A 173 -14.80 -10.85 -3.02
N PRO A 174 -15.61 -11.02 -1.95
CA PRO A 174 -16.41 -12.23 -1.78
C PRO A 174 -17.49 -12.41 -2.86
N VAL A 175 -18.01 -11.30 -3.39
CA VAL A 175 -19.05 -11.33 -4.44
C VAL A 175 -18.45 -11.76 -5.78
N ALA A 176 -17.22 -11.30 -6.10
CA ALA A 176 -16.52 -11.68 -7.33
C ALA A 176 -15.88 -13.09 -7.29
N ALA A 177 -15.60 -13.62 -6.10
CA ALA A 177 -15.08 -14.98 -5.91
C ALA A 177 -16.19 -16.06 -5.85
N ALA A 178 -17.45 -15.64 -5.71
CA ALA A 178 -18.63 -16.51 -5.64
C ALA A 178 -19.44 -16.54 -6.96
N SER A 179 -19.04 -15.76 -7.96
CA SER A 179 -19.61 -15.69 -9.33
C SER A 179 -18.71 -16.38 -10.34
#